data_AF-A0A7Y2IS52-F1
#
_entry.id   AF-A0A7Y2IS52-F1
#
_cell.length_a   1.000
_cell.length_b   1.000
_cell.length_c   1.000
_cell.angle_alpha   90.00
_cell.angle_beta   90.00
_cell.angle_gamma   90.00
#
_symmetry.space_group_name_H-M   'P 1'
#
loop_
_entity.id
_entity.type
_entity.pdbx_description
1 polymer ?
#
loop_
_entity_poly.entity_id
_entity_poly.type
_entity_poly.pdbx_seq_one_letter_code
_entity_poly.pdbx_strand_id
1 'polypeptide(L)'
;MADLGISDTSSDIAARQRERLRGASMAERVELIEQLCDATTAVALAGIDRQHPDATATERAQLLAARRYGSAFAQTALGRMLAP
;
A
#
# COMPACT_ATOMS: atom_id res chain seq x y z
N MET A 1 20.15 9.37 19.36
CA MET A 1 19.63 10.17 18.24
C MET A 1 18.52 11.03 18.80
N ALA A 2 18.65 12.36 18.74
CA ALA A 2 17.62 13.26 19.26
C ALA A 2 16.35 13.08 18.43
N ASP A 3 15.25 12.71 19.08
CA ASP A 3 13.91 12.74 18.51
C ASP A 3 13.56 14.20 18.24
N LEU A 4 13.55 14.60 16.97
CA LEU A 4 13.32 15.99 16.56
C LEU A 4 11.85 16.40 16.70
N GLY A 5 10.95 15.52 17.20
CA GLY A 5 9.54 15.85 17.41
C GLY A 5 8.78 16.25 16.14
N ILE A 6 9.41 16.10 14.97
CA ILE A 6 8.79 16.31 13.68
C ILE A 6 7.96 15.06 13.41
N SER A 7 6.72 15.09 13.87
CA SER A 7 5.72 14.15 13.39
C SER A 7 5.66 14.23 11.87
N ASP A 8 5.76 13.07 11.22
CA ASP A 8 5.58 12.88 9.77
C ASP A 8 4.16 13.28 9.30
N THR A 9 3.26 13.53 10.26
CA THR A 9 1.90 14.05 10.06
C THR A 9 1.71 15.49 10.52
N SER A 10 2.79 16.22 10.82
CA SER A 10 2.71 17.64 11.19
C SER A 10 2.19 18.53 10.05
N SER A 11 1.59 19.67 10.40
CA SER A 11 1.11 20.68 9.46
C SER A 11 2.20 21.18 8.50
N ASP A 12 3.43 21.27 9.00
CA ASP A 12 4.59 21.77 8.25
C ASP A 12 5.03 20.77 7.19
N ILE A 13 5.03 19.47 7.51
CA ILE A 13 5.29 18.41 6.54
C ILE A 13 4.18 18.37 5.49
N ALA A 14 2.91 18.49 5.89
CA ALA A 14 1.79 18.55 4.96
C ALA A 14 1.85 19.78 4.04
N ALA A 15 2.34 20.94 4.52
CA ALA A 15 2.57 22.12 3.68
C ALA A 15 3.68 21.89 2.65
N ARG A 16 4.82 21.31 3.08
CA ARG A 16 5.95 20.98 2.20
C ARG A 16 5.58 19.95 1.13
N GLN A 17 4.81 18.92 1.48
CA GLN A 17 4.34 17.91 0.53
C GLN A 17 3.42 18.52 -0.54
N ARG A 18 2.48 19.39 -0.14
CA ARG A 18 1.61 20.09 -1.08
C ARG A 18 2.40 20.98 -2.04
N GLU A 19 3.41 21.68 -1.54
CA GLU A 19 4.25 22.54 -2.39
C GLU A 19 5.07 21.72 -3.40
N ARG A 20 5.70 20.63 -2.94
CA ARG A 20 6.37 19.67 -3.84
C ARG A 20 5.42 19.13 -4.90
N LEU A 21 4.21 18.74 -4.52
CA LEU A 21 3.23 18.21 -5.44
C LEU A 21 2.79 19.26 -6.48
N ARG A 22 2.66 20.54 -6.10
CA ARG A 22 2.32 21.62 -7.05
C ARG A 22 3.40 21.79 -8.12
N GLY A 23 4.66 21.72 -7.74
CA GLY A 23 5.81 21.85 -8.66
C GLY A 23 6.11 20.58 -9.48
N ALA A 24 5.57 19.43 -9.10
CA ALA A 24 5.86 18.16 -9.75
C ALA A 24 5.28 18.07 -11.17
N SER A 25 6.14 17.66 -12.11
CA SER A 25 5.79 17.22 -13.44
C SER A 25 4.88 15.99 -13.42
N MET A 26 4.31 15.63 -14.57
CA MET A 26 3.47 14.43 -14.66
C MET A 26 4.27 13.15 -14.39
N ALA A 27 5.53 13.08 -14.86
CA ALA A 27 6.39 11.92 -14.63
C ALA A 27 6.68 11.73 -13.13
N GLU A 28 7.03 12.79 -12.42
CA GLU A 28 7.27 12.74 -10.96
C GLU A 28 6.00 12.37 -10.18
N ARG A 29 4.82 12.77 -10.67
CA ARG A 29 3.55 12.38 -10.06
C ARG A 29 3.26 10.89 -10.24
N VAL A 30 3.55 10.34 -11.42
CA VAL A 30 3.42 8.90 -11.68
C VAL A 30 4.36 8.13 -10.77
N GLU A 31 5.64 8.52 -10.71
CA GLU A 31 6.62 7.89 -9.83
C GLU A 31 6.20 7.94 -8.36
N LEU A 32 5.68 9.08 -7.89
CA LEU A 32 5.16 9.21 -6.53
C LEU A 32 3.97 8.25 -6.28
N ILE A 33 3.06 8.11 -7.24
CA ILE A 33 1.92 7.20 -7.12
C ILE A 33 2.40 5.76 -7.04
N GLU A 34 3.36 5.35 -7.86
CA GLU A 34 3.96 4.01 -7.84
C GLU A 34 4.58 3.71 -6.47
N GLN A 35 5.41 4.63 -5.97
CA GLN A 35 6.02 4.50 -4.64
C GLN A 35 4.98 4.41 -3.50
N LEU A 36 3.89 5.19 -3.58
CA LEU A 36 2.79 5.12 -2.61
C LEU A 36 2.04 3.80 -2.70
N CYS A 37 1.81 3.28 -3.91
CA CYS A 37 1.22 1.97 -4.12
C CYS A 37 2.10 0.87 -3.50
N ASP A 38 3.41 0.90 -3.73
CA ASP A 38 4.36 -0.08 -3.17
C ASP A 38 4.41 -0.02 -1.64
N ALA A 39 4.54 1.17 -1.06
CA ALA A 39 4.55 1.36 0.38
C ALA A 39 3.26 0.85 1.04
N THR A 40 2.10 1.17 0.44
CA THR A 40 0.80 0.69 0.93
C THR A 40 0.67 -0.83 0.79
N THR A 41 1.22 -1.42 -0.29
CA THR A 41 1.31 -2.88 -0.47
C THR A 41 2.10 -3.52 0.67
N ALA A 42 3.29 -3.00 0.96
CA ALA A 42 4.19 -3.56 1.95
C ALA A 42 3.57 -3.55 3.35
N VAL A 43 2.93 -2.44 3.74
CA VAL A 43 2.21 -2.34 5.02
C VAL A 43 1.04 -3.34 5.10
N ALA A 44 0.26 -3.46 4.02
CA ALA A 44 -0.84 -4.41 3.97
C ALA A 44 -0.36 -5.87 4.12
N LEU A 45 0.73 -6.23 3.43
CA LEU A 45 1.35 -7.55 3.52
C LEU A 45 1.91 -7.82 4.92
N ALA A 46 2.64 -6.88 5.51
CA ALA A 46 3.12 -7.02 6.89
C ALA A 46 1.97 -7.26 7.89
N GLY A 47 0.84 -6.57 7.70
CA GLY A 47 -0.37 -6.80 8.50
C GLY A 47 -1.03 -8.16 8.25
N ILE A 48 -0.97 -8.69 7.03
CA ILE A 48 -1.45 -10.04 6.69
C ILE A 48 -0.55 -11.08 7.35
N ASP A 49 0.77 -10.95 7.23
CA ASP A 49 1.75 -11.89 7.78
C ASP A 49 1.65 -11.99 9.29
N ARG A 50 1.40 -10.86 9.96
CA ARG A 50 1.19 -10.84 11.41
C ARG A 50 -0.10 -11.57 11.84
N GLN A 51 -1.14 -11.54 11.02
CA GLN A 51 -2.44 -12.12 11.33
C GLN A 51 -2.56 -13.58 10.86
N HIS A 52 -1.83 -13.94 9.81
CA HIS A 52 -1.87 -15.24 9.15
C HIS A 52 -0.42 -15.68 8.85
N PRO A 53 0.38 -16.02 9.87
CA PRO A 53 1.80 -16.35 9.71
C PRO A 53 2.02 -17.59 8.84
N ASP A 54 1.05 -18.52 8.82
CA ASP A 54 1.12 -19.77 8.07
C ASP A 54 0.48 -19.68 6.67
N ALA A 55 0.02 -18.49 6.26
CA ALA A 55 -0.60 -18.31 4.95
C ALA A 55 0.40 -18.60 3.82
N THR A 56 -0.01 -19.47 2.90
CA THR A 56 0.69 -19.70 1.64
C THR A 56 0.75 -18.42 0.80
N ALA A 57 1.65 -18.38 -0.19
CA ALA A 57 1.72 -17.25 -1.11
C ALA A 57 0.38 -16.96 -1.81
N THR A 58 -0.35 -18.02 -2.15
CA THR A 58 -1.69 -17.95 -2.75
C THR A 58 -2.71 -17.32 -1.81
N GLU A 59 -2.75 -17.74 -0.54
CA GLU A 59 -3.65 -17.16 0.46
C GLU A 59 -3.29 -15.71 0.76
N ARG A 60 -2.00 -15.36 0.82
CA ARG A 60 -1.55 -13.98 0.96
C ARG A 60 -2.04 -13.10 -0.19
N ALA A 61 -1.99 -13.59 -1.42
CA ALA A 61 -2.51 -12.88 -2.59
C ALA A 61 -4.04 -12.68 -2.51
N GLN A 62 -4.79 -13.70 -2.09
CA GLN A 62 -6.24 -13.61 -1.87
C GLN A 62 -6.61 -12.62 -0.77
N LEU A 63 -5.91 -12.65 0.36
CA LEU A 63 -6.12 -11.72 1.47
C LEU A 63 -5.79 -10.28 1.06
N LEU A 64 -4.70 -10.07 0.33
CA LEU A 64 -4.33 -8.75 -0.19
C LEU A 64 -5.37 -8.23 -1.18
N ALA A 65 -5.83 -9.07 -2.12
CA ALA A 65 -6.86 -8.69 -3.08
C ALA A 65 -8.20 -8.38 -2.39
N ALA A 66 -8.57 -9.15 -1.37
CA ALA A 66 -9.79 -8.93 -0.59
C ALA A 66 -9.75 -7.59 0.15
N ARG A 67 -8.60 -7.20 0.70
CA ARG A 67 -8.41 -5.89 1.35
C ARG A 67 -8.48 -4.71 0.37
N ARG A 68 -7.95 -4.89 -0.84
CA ARG A 68 -7.90 -3.80 -1.85
C ARG A 68 -9.21 -3.58 -2.58
N TYR A 69 -9.86 -4.67 -2.97
CA TYR A 69 -10.94 -4.65 -3.96
C TYR A 69 -12.24 -5.26 -3.44
N GLY A 70 -12.23 -5.76 -2.19
CA GLY A 70 -13.34 -6.47 -1.59
C GLY A 70 -13.32 -7.98 -1.83
N SER A 71 -14.00 -8.72 -0.96
CA SER A 71 -14.03 -10.18 -0.95
C SER A 71 -14.65 -10.78 -2.21
N ALA A 72 -15.72 -10.18 -2.74
CA ALA A 72 -16.37 -10.65 -3.97
C ALA A 72 -15.45 -10.59 -5.18
N PHE A 73 -14.64 -9.53 -5.30
CA PHE A 73 -13.63 -9.42 -6.35
C PHE A 73 -12.52 -10.46 -6.15
N ALA A 74 -11.99 -10.58 -4.94
CA ALA A 74 -10.91 -11.52 -4.64
C ALA A 74 -11.29 -12.97 -4.98
N GLN A 75 -12.51 -13.39 -4.62
CA GLN A 75 -13.01 -14.73 -4.95
C GLN A 75 -13.16 -14.93 -6.46
N THR A 76 -13.65 -13.93 -7.19
CA THR A 76 -13.87 -14.04 -8.64
C THR A 76 -12.56 -14.03 -9.43
N ALA A 77 -11.66 -13.09 -9.11
CA ALA A 77 -10.42 -12.89 -9.83
C ALA A 77 -9.41 -14.01 -9.55
N LEU A 78 -9.28 -14.42 -8.28
CA LEU A 78 -8.28 -15.43 -7.88
C LEU A 78 -8.85 -16.84 -7.84
N GLY A 79 -10.16 -17.02 -7.63
CA GLY A 79 -10.82 -18.32 -7.79
C GLY A 79 -10.78 -18.84 -9.23
N ARG A 80 -10.75 -17.95 -10.24
CA ARG A 80 -10.52 -18.32 -11.65
C ARG A 80 -9.04 -18.56 -11.99
N MET A 81 -8.12 -17.94 -11.27
CA MET A 81 -6.67 -18.06 -11.51
C MET A 81 -6.07 -19.33 -10.89
N LEU A 82 -6.79 -19.96 -9.96
CA LEU A 82 -6.36 -21.12 -9.18
C LEU A 82 -7.26 -22.35 -9.38
N ALA A 83 -8.24 -22.26 -10.28
CA ALA A 83 -8.93 -23.45 -10.77
C ALA A 83 -7.93 -24.24 -11.65
N PRO A 84 -7.77 -25.56 -11.43
CA PRO A 84 -6.83 -26.39 -12.17
C PRO A 84 -7.09 -26.40 -13.68
#